data_AF-A0A5A4PVV0-F1
#
_entry.id   AF-A0A5A4PVV0-F1
#
_cell.length_a   1.000
_cell.length_b   1.000
_cell.length_c   1.000
_cell.angle_alpha   90.00
_cell.angle_beta   90.00
_cell.angle_gamma   90.00
#
_symmetry.space_group_name_H-M   'P 1'
#
loop_
_entity.id
_entity.type
_entity.pdbx_description
1 polymer ?
#
loop_
_entity_poly.entity_id
_entity_poly.type
_entity_poly.pdbx_seq_one_letter_code
_entity_poly.pdbx_strand_id
1 'polypeptide(L)'
;MKLALLLSIGCCLVAVNFALRATIIRCLRKTRSWSEIDCTPHQDKLYEDFDRIWAGDYLSVFAEWLDNPIPREWSEERLATYCIERECHTNQAMVDYMNIHGYAPFCMERSVEDWVNARFWTRCKVRTDRSLELAPEEYATYFCYKVFRVQDPKIACPSMDVILSPNKLTVQQMMQNKEIRGVVEDRSEQWWVGLMREISHLSKDLNGVKQFHYGWIINTATQKNVVPLWSRYQGPTIPVRRDMPRIINAMSNGGGNITLGDIRNFHCSADPDSVAVICPEFGFLSYSPAETIVMVPVNGLILMGMTQSADGVPFVKSALFAEMYNLQQ
;
A
#
# COMPACT_ATOMS: atom_id res chain seq x y z
N MET A 1 -25.43 -17.36 41.95
CA MET A 1 -26.00 -17.17 40.59
C MET A 1 -25.28 -16.12 39.75
N LYS A 2 -25.10 -14.86 40.21
CA LYS A 2 -24.41 -13.80 39.42
C LYS A 2 -22.93 -14.12 39.09
N LEU A 3 -22.19 -14.78 39.99
CA LEU A 3 -20.80 -15.19 39.77
C LEU A 3 -20.65 -16.30 38.71
N ALA A 4 -21.60 -17.24 38.65
CA ALA A 4 -21.60 -18.34 37.69
C ALA A 4 -21.94 -17.84 36.27
N LEU A 5 -22.82 -16.83 36.16
CA LEU A 5 -23.12 -16.19 34.89
C LEU A 5 -21.89 -15.45 34.34
N LEU A 6 -21.17 -14.70 35.20
CA LEU A 6 -19.91 -14.03 34.82
C LEU A 6 -18.80 -15.02 34.42
N LEU A 7 -18.68 -16.16 35.10
CA LEU A 7 -17.75 -17.23 34.73
C LEU A 7 -18.15 -17.92 33.41
N SER A 8 -19.44 -18.10 33.14
CA SER A 8 -19.92 -18.66 31.87
C SER A 8 -19.70 -17.71 30.69
N ILE A 9 -19.92 -16.40 30.89
CA ILE A 9 -19.63 -15.37 29.89
C ILE A 9 -18.11 -15.29 29.65
N GLY A 10 -17.29 -15.35 30.72
CA GLY A 10 -15.84 -15.40 30.61
C GLY A 10 -15.32 -16.64 29.85
N CYS A 11 -15.89 -17.83 30.11
CA CYS A 11 -15.52 -19.05 29.38
C CYS A 11 -15.96 -19.02 27.91
N CYS A 12 -17.15 -18.48 27.61
CA CYS A 12 -17.61 -18.32 26.24
C CYS A 12 -16.75 -17.32 25.46
N LEU A 13 -16.41 -16.17 26.05
CA LEU A 13 -15.55 -15.16 25.42
C LEU A 13 -14.13 -15.70 25.18
N VAL A 14 -13.57 -16.47 26.13
CA VAL A 14 -12.26 -17.11 25.95
C VAL A 14 -12.30 -18.18 24.86
N ALA A 15 -13.35 -19.02 24.81
CA ALA A 15 -13.49 -20.06 23.79
C ALA A 15 -13.68 -19.49 22.38
N VAL A 16 -14.46 -18.41 22.23
CA VAL A 16 -14.66 -17.69 20.96
C VAL A 16 -13.33 -17.06 20.51
N ASN A 17 -12.60 -16.41 21.42
CA ASN A 17 -11.29 -15.81 21.12
C ASN A 17 -10.21 -16.83 20.71
N PHE A 18 -10.31 -18.07 21.17
CA PHE A 18 -9.43 -19.15 20.69
C PHE A 18 -9.85 -19.69 19.32
N ALA A 19 -11.15 -19.64 18.99
CA ALA A 19 -11.70 -20.22 17.77
C ALA A 19 -11.35 -19.39 16.53
N LEU A 20 -11.45 -18.05 16.55
CA LEU A 20 -11.16 -17.24 15.36
C LEU A 20 -9.65 -17.17 15.06
N ARG A 21 -8.82 -17.11 16.11
CA ARG A 21 -7.36 -17.27 15.96
C ARG A 21 -6.98 -18.65 15.41
N ALA A 22 -7.67 -19.71 15.81
CA ALA A 22 -7.51 -21.04 15.23
C ALA A 22 -7.98 -21.08 13.76
N THR A 23 -9.07 -20.41 13.42
CA THR A 23 -9.59 -20.30 12.05
C THR A 23 -8.55 -19.68 11.09
N ILE A 24 -8.01 -18.51 11.44
CA ILE A 24 -7.01 -17.81 10.60
C ILE A 24 -5.76 -18.67 10.41
N ILE A 25 -5.22 -19.23 11.50
CA ILE A 25 -4.01 -20.07 11.43
C ILE A 25 -4.28 -21.36 10.64
N ARG A 26 -5.47 -21.96 10.77
CA ARG A 26 -5.85 -23.17 10.04
C ARG A 26 -5.97 -22.89 8.54
N CYS A 27 -6.54 -21.76 8.13
CA CYS A 27 -6.61 -21.38 6.72
C CYS A 27 -5.24 -21.02 6.13
N LEU A 28 -4.42 -20.24 6.82
CA LEU A 28 -3.06 -19.88 6.36
C LEU A 28 -2.14 -21.08 6.12
N ARG A 29 -2.41 -22.23 6.77
CA ARG A 29 -1.66 -23.48 6.56
C ARG A 29 -2.18 -24.30 5.38
N LYS A 30 -3.36 -23.99 4.86
CA LYS A 30 -4.08 -24.77 3.83
C LYS A 30 -4.06 -24.10 2.46
N THR A 31 -4.08 -22.77 2.42
CA THR A 31 -4.03 -22.02 1.18
C THR A 31 -2.58 -21.94 0.67
N ARG A 32 -2.40 -22.17 -0.63
CA ARG A 32 -1.11 -21.99 -1.31
C ARG A 32 -0.77 -20.49 -1.38
N SER A 33 0.43 -20.17 -1.87
CA SER A 33 0.87 -18.79 -2.10
C SER A 33 -0.24 -17.95 -2.74
N TRP A 34 -0.40 -16.69 -2.30
CA TRP A 34 -1.45 -15.75 -2.72
C TRP A 34 -1.58 -15.61 -4.25
N SER A 35 -0.49 -15.89 -4.97
CA SER A 35 -0.38 -15.86 -6.43
C SER A 35 -1.00 -17.06 -7.16
N GLU A 36 -1.46 -18.10 -6.44
CA GLU A 36 -1.91 -19.38 -7.02
C GLU A 36 -3.39 -19.70 -6.76
N ILE A 37 -4.12 -18.80 -6.09
CA ILE A 37 -5.53 -19.01 -5.74
C ILE A 37 -6.40 -18.51 -6.89
N ASP A 38 -7.16 -19.41 -7.51
CA ASP A 38 -8.22 -19.07 -8.45
C ASP A 38 -9.49 -18.66 -7.69
N CYS A 39 -9.87 -17.39 -7.82
CA CYS A 39 -11.04 -16.81 -7.16
C CYS A 39 -12.28 -16.77 -8.05
N THR A 40 -12.18 -17.16 -9.32
CA THR A 40 -13.30 -17.14 -10.27
C THR A 40 -14.54 -17.89 -9.76
N PRO A 41 -14.42 -19.07 -9.11
CA PRO A 41 -15.60 -19.80 -8.59
C PRO A 41 -16.36 -19.09 -7.46
N HIS A 42 -15.75 -18.08 -6.83
CA HIS A 42 -16.34 -17.35 -5.69
C HIS A 42 -16.78 -15.93 -6.06
N GLN A 43 -16.56 -15.50 -7.31
CA GLN A 43 -16.65 -14.10 -7.72
C GLN A 43 -18.02 -13.49 -7.44
N ASP A 44 -19.11 -14.15 -7.81
CA ASP A 44 -20.47 -13.60 -7.64
C ASP A 44 -20.77 -13.29 -6.17
N LYS A 45 -20.47 -14.24 -5.28
CA LYS A 45 -20.66 -14.06 -3.83
C LYS A 45 -19.75 -12.97 -3.27
N LEU A 46 -18.50 -12.90 -3.73
CA LEU A 46 -17.57 -11.85 -3.31
C LEU A 46 -18.07 -10.46 -3.74
N TYR A 47 -18.67 -10.37 -4.93
CA TYR A 47 -19.19 -9.11 -5.45
C TYR A 47 -20.44 -8.66 -4.71
N GLU A 48 -21.31 -9.58 -4.27
CA GLU A 48 -22.43 -9.25 -3.36
C GLU A 48 -21.94 -8.63 -2.04
N ASP A 49 -20.89 -9.19 -1.44
CA ASP A 49 -20.27 -8.61 -0.24
C ASP A 49 -19.62 -7.25 -0.55
N PHE A 50 -18.95 -7.10 -1.71
CA PHE A 50 -18.34 -5.84 -2.11
C PHE A 50 -19.37 -4.75 -2.41
N ASP A 51 -20.52 -5.07 -2.99
CA ASP A 51 -21.64 -4.14 -3.16
C ASP A 51 -22.07 -3.54 -1.82
N ARG A 52 -22.23 -4.38 -0.79
CA ARG A 52 -22.55 -3.94 0.58
C ARG A 52 -21.46 -3.04 1.17
N ILE A 53 -20.20 -3.42 1.00
CA ILE A 53 -19.05 -2.62 1.46
C ILE A 53 -19.03 -1.24 0.78
N TRP A 54 -19.21 -1.17 -0.54
CA TRP A 54 -19.23 0.08 -1.29
C TRP A 54 -20.47 0.93 -1.00
N ALA A 55 -21.59 0.30 -0.60
CA ALA A 55 -22.78 0.99 -0.11
C ALA A 55 -22.65 1.53 1.33
N GLY A 56 -21.56 1.22 2.04
CA GLY A 56 -21.28 1.73 3.38
C GLY A 56 -21.58 0.77 4.53
N ASP A 57 -22.05 -0.45 4.25
CA ASP A 57 -22.34 -1.49 5.27
C ASP A 57 -21.08 -2.32 5.64
N TYR A 58 -19.89 -1.71 5.53
CA TYR A 58 -18.62 -2.42 5.61
C TYR A 58 -18.36 -3.02 7.01
N LEU A 59 -18.76 -2.37 8.10
CA LEU A 59 -18.54 -2.90 9.45
C LEU A 59 -19.35 -4.17 9.71
N SER A 60 -20.59 -4.25 9.24
CA SER A 60 -21.42 -5.45 9.38
C SER A 60 -20.84 -6.60 8.57
N VAL A 61 -20.46 -6.35 7.31
CA VAL A 61 -19.81 -7.34 6.45
C VAL A 61 -18.50 -7.83 7.08
N PHE A 62 -17.67 -6.94 7.61
CA PHE A 62 -16.43 -7.34 8.27
C PHE A 62 -16.67 -8.09 9.59
N ALA A 63 -17.70 -7.73 10.35
CA ALA A 63 -18.09 -8.49 11.52
C ALA A 63 -18.53 -9.92 11.13
N GLU A 64 -19.34 -10.07 10.08
CA GLU A 64 -19.72 -11.36 9.52
C GLU A 64 -18.49 -12.17 9.08
N TRP A 65 -17.52 -11.56 8.40
CA TRP A 65 -16.28 -12.23 7.97
C TRP A 65 -15.39 -12.65 9.14
N LEU A 66 -15.30 -11.81 10.17
CA LEU A 66 -14.50 -12.04 11.36
C LEU A 66 -15.16 -13.08 12.28
N ASP A 67 -16.49 -13.10 12.39
CA ASP A 67 -17.27 -14.01 13.23
C ASP A 67 -17.59 -15.34 12.51
N ASN A 68 -16.55 -16.05 12.07
CA ASN A 68 -16.70 -17.35 11.40
C ASN A 68 -15.80 -18.44 12.01
N PRO A 69 -16.21 -19.05 13.14
CA PRO A 69 -15.52 -20.22 13.68
C PRO A 69 -15.63 -21.40 12.70
N ILE A 70 -14.52 -22.05 12.38
CA ILE A 70 -14.52 -23.26 11.55
C ILE A 70 -15.04 -24.44 12.40
N PRO A 71 -16.20 -25.04 12.05
CA PRO A 71 -16.71 -26.23 12.73
C PRO A 71 -15.73 -27.41 12.64
N ARG A 72 -15.70 -28.25 13.68
CA ARG A 72 -14.73 -29.35 13.77
C ARG A 72 -15.05 -30.49 12.79
N GLU A 73 -16.32 -30.61 12.44
CA GLU A 73 -16.91 -31.63 11.58
C GLU A 73 -16.77 -31.35 10.07
N TRP A 74 -16.22 -30.19 9.69
CA TRP A 74 -15.97 -29.91 8.28
C TRP A 74 -14.95 -30.89 7.68
N SER A 75 -15.30 -31.41 6.50
CA SER A 75 -14.36 -32.18 5.69
C SER A 75 -13.18 -31.30 5.28
N GLU A 76 -12.04 -31.94 4.99
CA GLU A 76 -10.83 -31.23 4.53
C GLU A 76 -11.08 -30.47 3.22
N GLU A 77 -11.96 -30.97 2.35
CA GLU A 77 -12.37 -30.30 1.12
C GLU A 77 -13.18 -29.03 1.42
N ARG A 78 -14.21 -29.11 2.26
CA ARG A 78 -15.03 -27.95 2.65
C ARG A 78 -14.21 -26.89 3.37
N LEU A 79 -13.28 -27.32 4.23
CA LEU A 79 -12.31 -26.46 4.87
C LEU A 79 -11.42 -25.75 3.84
N ALA A 80 -10.89 -26.48 2.86
CA ALA A 80 -10.03 -25.90 1.82
C ALA A 80 -10.79 -24.85 0.99
N THR A 81 -12.01 -25.16 0.55
CA THR A 81 -12.88 -24.21 -0.18
C THR A 81 -13.17 -22.96 0.62
N TYR A 82 -13.58 -23.09 1.89
CA TYR A 82 -13.82 -21.94 2.76
C TYR A 82 -12.56 -21.09 2.96
N CYS A 83 -11.41 -21.73 3.14
CA CYS A 83 -10.15 -21.00 3.28
C CYS A 83 -9.73 -20.29 1.99
N ILE A 84 -10.00 -20.87 0.82
CA ILE A 84 -9.81 -20.21 -0.49
C ILE A 84 -10.72 -18.99 -0.61
N GLU A 85 -12.02 -19.15 -0.33
CA GLU A 85 -13.01 -18.07 -0.37
C GLU A 85 -12.57 -16.89 0.51
N ARG A 86 -12.16 -17.17 1.76
CA ARG A 86 -11.66 -16.16 2.70
C ARG A 86 -10.44 -15.41 2.19
N GLU A 87 -9.50 -16.09 1.53
CA GLU A 87 -8.34 -15.40 0.93
C GLU A 87 -8.77 -14.55 -0.28
N CYS A 88 -9.79 -14.99 -1.03
CA CYS A 88 -10.31 -14.29 -2.20
C CYS A 88 -10.97 -12.93 -1.89
N HIS A 89 -11.49 -12.73 -0.68
CA HIS A 89 -11.99 -11.43 -0.20
C HIS A 89 -10.93 -10.30 -0.24
N THR A 90 -9.64 -10.63 -0.31
CA THR A 90 -8.54 -9.64 -0.35
C THR A 90 -7.55 -9.87 -1.49
N ASN A 91 -8.01 -10.46 -2.60
CA ASN A 91 -7.17 -10.86 -3.73
C ASN A 91 -7.60 -10.23 -5.08
N GLN A 92 -7.38 -10.92 -6.21
CA GLN A 92 -7.66 -10.44 -7.57
C GLN A 92 -9.12 -10.00 -7.75
N ALA A 93 -10.09 -10.70 -7.17
CA ALA A 93 -11.50 -10.31 -7.24
C ALA A 93 -11.77 -8.90 -6.69
N MET A 94 -11.13 -8.53 -5.57
CA MET A 94 -11.22 -7.16 -5.04
C MET A 94 -10.64 -6.15 -6.04
N VAL A 95 -9.52 -6.49 -6.69
CA VAL A 95 -8.88 -5.61 -7.68
C VAL A 95 -9.72 -5.48 -8.94
N ASP A 96 -10.32 -6.56 -9.41
CA ASP A 96 -11.21 -6.56 -10.58
C ASP A 96 -12.46 -5.71 -10.30
N TYR A 97 -13.06 -5.88 -9.11
CA TYR A 97 -14.19 -5.08 -8.65
C TYR A 97 -13.83 -3.58 -8.58
N MET A 98 -12.67 -3.26 -8.00
CA MET A 98 -12.13 -1.92 -7.93
C MET A 98 -11.89 -1.29 -9.31
N ASN A 99 -11.48 -2.08 -10.31
CA ASN A 99 -11.30 -1.59 -11.67
C ASN A 99 -12.63 -1.24 -12.37
N ILE A 100 -13.78 -1.66 -11.82
CA ILE A 100 -15.11 -1.34 -12.32
C ILE A 100 -15.73 -0.19 -11.51
N HIS A 101 -15.59 -0.22 -10.18
CA HIS A 101 -16.33 0.66 -9.26
C HIS A 101 -15.47 1.73 -8.57
N GLY A 102 -14.15 1.71 -8.78
CA GLY A 102 -13.21 2.57 -8.08
C GLY A 102 -12.93 2.12 -6.63
N TYR A 103 -12.35 3.01 -5.84
CA TYR A 103 -12.07 2.75 -4.42
C TYR A 103 -13.35 2.71 -3.58
N ALA A 104 -13.35 1.88 -2.53
CA ALA A 104 -14.43 1.88 -1.54
C ALA A 104 -14.55 3.28 -0.90
N PRO A 105 -15.75 3.88 -0.82
CA PRO A 105 -15.89 5.26 -0.35
C PRO A 105 -15.29 5.51 1.02
N PHE A 106 -15.48 4.61 1.98
CA PHE A 106 -14.93 4.76 3.34
C PHE A 106 -13.40 4.72 3.37
N CYS A 107 -12.75 4.05 2.41
CA CYS A 107 -11.29 4.07 2.30
C CYS A 107 -10.76 5.42 1.82
N MET A 108 -11.59 6.22 1.15
CA MET A 108 -11.23 7.57 0.68
C MET A 108 -11.43 8.65 1.74
N GLU A 109 -12.02 8.32 2.90
CA GLU A 109 -12.22 9.28 4.01
C GLU A 109 -10.92 9.69 4.71
N ARG A 110 -9.82 8.96 4.50
CA ARG A 110 -8.51 9.22 5.10
C ARG A 110 -7.42 9.12 4.05
N SER A 111 -6.28 9.77 4.32
CA SER A 111 -5.10 9.62 3.48
C SER A 111 -4.57 8.18 3.54
N VAL A 112 -3.84 7.78 2.50
CA VAL A 112 -3.23 6.45 2.46
C VAL A 112 -2.17 6.32 3.57
N GLU A 113 -1.47 7.40 3.93
CA GLU A 113 -0.54 7.42 5.06
C GLU A 113 -1.21 7.18 6.40
N ASP A 114 -2.43 7.70 6.59
CA ASP A 114 -3.21 7.43 7.80
C ASP A 114 -3.56 5.94 7.89
N TRP A 115 -3.95 5.32 6.77
CA TRP A 115 -4.20 3.89 6.70
C TRP A 115 -2.94 3.06 6.98
N VAL A 116 -1.79 3.45 6.40
CA VAL A 116 -0.48 2.82 6.69
C VAL A 116 -0.13 2.93 8.16
N ASN A 117 -0.32 4.11 8.75
CA ASN A 117 -0.05 4.35 10.16
C ASN A 117 -0.93 3.48 11.05
N ALA A 118 -2.25 3.50 10.84
CA ALA A 118 -3.19 2.68 11.58
C ALA A 118 -2.87 1.18 11.42
N ARG A 119 -2.62 0.73 10.19
CA ARG A 119 -2.25 -0.66 9.88
C ARG A 119 -1.00 -1.09 10.63
N PHE A 120 0.05 -0.27 10.61
CA PHE A 120 1.32 -0.56 11.28
C PHE A 120 1.10 -0.78 12.78
N TRP A 121 0.37 0.13 13.43
CA TRP A 121 0.13 0.04 14.87
C TRP A 121 -0.77 -1.14 15.24
N THR A 122 -1.83 -1.40 14.49
CA THR A 122 -2.68 -2.59 14.64
C THR A 122 -1.87 -3.87 14.47
N ARG A 123 -1.00 -3.93 13.44
CA ARG A 123 -0.09 -5.07 13.23
C ARG A 123 0.82 -5.30 14.44
N CYS A 124 1.41 -4.25 14.97
CA CYS A 124 2.34 -4.36 16.09
C CYS A 124 1.63 -4.74 17.39
N LYS A 125 0.42 -4.24 17.61
CA LYS A 125 -0.47 -4.65 18.70
C LYS A 125 -0.75 -6.16 18.63
N VAL A 126 -1.24 -6.69 17.50
CA VAL A 126 -1.53 -8.12 17.29
C VAL A 126 -0.27 -9.01 17.36
N ARG A 127 0.87 -8.53 16.83
CA ARG A 127 2.14 -9.29 16.89
C ARG A 127 2.58 -9.53 18.34
N THR A 128 2.30 -8.57 19.22
CA THR A 128 2.78 -8.59 20.60
C THR A 128 1.75 -9.21 21.53
N ASP A 129 0.48 -8.80 21.40
CA ASP A 129 -0.65 -9.52 21.97
C ASP A 129 -1.22 -10.48 20.93
N ARG A 130 -0.59 -11.65 20.91
CA ARG A 130 -0.97 -12.75 20.05
C ARG A 130 -2.42 -13.21 20.25
N SER A 131 -3.06 -12.92 21.39
CA SER A 131 -4.44 -13.32 21.68
C SER A 131 -5.49 -12.32 21.19
N LEU A 132 -5.06 -11.14 20.77
CA LEU A 132 -5.94 -10.09 20.30
C LEU A 132 -6.56 -10.43 18.94
N GLU A 133 -7.88 -10.31 18.88
CA GLU A 133 -8.65 -10.38 17.64
C GLU A 133 -8.84 -8.99 17.07
N LEU A 134 -8.89 -8.90 15.74
CA LEU A 134 -9.18 -7.63 15.09
C LEU A 134 -10.66 -7.31 15.30
N ALA A 135 -10.95 -6.14 15.85
CA ALA A 135 -12.29 -5.57 15.75
C ALA A 135 -12.63 -5.25 14.28
N PRO A 136 -13.92 -5.17 13.89
CA PRO A 136 -14.32 -4.78 12.54
C PRO A 136 -13.66 -3.48 12.06
N GLU A 137 -13.46 -2.49 12.93
CA GLU A 137 -12.77 -1.23 12.61
C GLU A 137 -11.27 -1.43 12.37
N GLU A 138 -10.64 -2.32 13.13
CA GLU A 138 -9.23 -2.68 12.94
C GLU A 138 -9.03 -3.50 11.64
N TYR A 139 -10.03 -4.30 11.25
CA TYR A 139 -10.04 -5.00 9.96
C TYR A 139 -10.34 -4.05 8.80
N ALA A 140 -11.22 -3.07 8.96
CA ALA A 140 -11.46 -2.02 7.96
C ALA A 140 -10.16 -1.31 7.57
N THR A 141 -9.29 -1.06 8.56
CA THR A 141 -7.93 -0.53 8.33
C THR A 141 -7.09 -1.48 7.46
N TYR A 142 -7.14 -2.79 7.73
CA TYR A 142 -6.45 -3.80 6.93
C TYR A 142 -7.00 -3.86 5.50
N PHE A 143 -8.32 -3.81 5.35
CA PHE A 143 -9.00 -3.81 4.06
C PHE A 143 -8.56 -2.61 3.21
N CYS A 144 -8.65 -1.38 3.73
CA CYS A 144 -8.22 -0.19 2.98
C CYS A 144 -6.73 -0.22 2.64
N TYR A 145 -5.88 -0.71 3.57
CA TYR A 145 -4.48 -0.91 3.28
C TYR A 145 -4.23 -1.87 2.10
N LYS A 146 -5.05 -2.92 1.95
CA LYS A 146 -4.99 -3.86 0.83
C LYS A 146 -5.55 -3.28 -0.46
N VAL A 147 -6.65 -2.54 -0.38
CA VAL A 147 -7.26 -1.80 -1.49
C VAL A 147 -6.22 -0.91 -2.19
N PHE A 148 -5.45 -0.14 -1.42
CA PHE A 148 -4.39 0.72 -2.00
C PHE A 148 -3.11 -0.03 -2.43
N ARG A 149 -3.06 -1.36 -2.29
CA ARG A 149 -1.87 -2.22 -2.54
C ARG A 149 -0.58 -1.68 -1.93
N VAL A 150 -0.68 -1.16 -0.71
CA VAL A 150 0.46 -0.55 -0.03
C VAL A 150 1.49 -1.61 0.36
N GLN A 151 2.77 -1.26 0.27
CA GLN A 151 3.85 -2.11 0.80
C GLN A 151 4.09 -1.84 2.28
N ASP A 152 4.43 -2.91 3.01
CA ASP A 152 4.69 -2.79 4.45
C ASP A 152 6.02 -2.03 4.63
N PRO A 153 6.01 -0.92 5.38
CA PRO A 153 7.24 -0.18 5.60
C PRO A 153 8.24 -1.04 6.37
N LYS A 154 9.51 -0.99 5.98
CA LYS A 154 10.60 -1.76 6.62
C LYS A 154 11.02 -1.12 7.96
N ILE A 155 10.06 -1.07 8.88
CA ILE A 155 10.17 -0.57 10.25
C ILE A 155 9.77 -1.71 11.20
N ALA A 156 10.61 -1.96 12.20
CA ALA A 156 10.35 -2.97 13.23
C ALA A 156 9.27 -2.50 14.21
N CYS A 157 8.50 -3.44 14.77
CA CYS A 157 7.55 -3.11 15.82
C CYS A 157 8.27 -2.69 17.10
N PRO A 158 7.90 -1.55 17.72
CA PRO A 158 8.48 -1.13 18.99
C PRO A 158 7.90 -1.94 20.16
N SER A 159 8.33 -1.62 21.39
CA SER A 159 7.82 -2.26 22.61
C SER A 159 6.34 -1.93 22.88
N MET A 160 5.69 -2.72 23.75
CA MET A 160 4.27 -2.50 24.11
C MET A 160 4.00 -1.11 24.68
N ASP A 161 4.91 -0.59 25.51
CA ASP A 161 4.74 0.74 26.11
C ASP A 161 4.65 1.83 25.04
N VAL A 162 5.40 1.69 23.95
CA VAL A 162 5.34 2.60 22.80
C VAL A 162 4.06 2.36 21.98
N ILE A 163 3.66 1.10 21.79
CA ILE A 163 2.44 0.74 21.03
C ILE A 163 1.18 1.32 21.68
N LEU A 164 1.10 1.25 23.01
CA LEU A 164 -0.04 1.71 23.81
C LEU A 164 0.04 3.21 24.15
N SER A 165 1.18 3.86 23.90
CA SER A 165 1.34 5.29 24.15
C SER A 165 0.38 6.13 23.30
N PRO A 166 -0.33 7.11 23.89
CA PRO A 166 -1.14 8.05 23.13
C PRO A 166 -0.28 9.01 22.28
N ASN A 167 1.00 9.17 22.61
CA ASN A 167 1.95 10.08 21.96
C ASN A 167 2.91 9.35 21.02
N LYS A 168 2.52 8.17 20.51
CA LYS A 168 3.36 7.42 19.57
C LYS A 168 3.55 8.18 18.26
N LEU A 169 4.76 8.10 17.72
CA LEU A 169 5.11 8.73 16.44
C LEU A 169 4.28 8.14 15.30
N THR A 170 4.07 8.92 14.24
CA THR A 170 3.54 8.35 13.00
C THR A 170 4.60 7.51 12.30
N VAL A 171 4.17 6.56 11.47
CA VAL A 171 5.09 5.79 10.62
C VAL A 171 5.97 6.71 9.78
N GLN A 172 5.41 7.79 9.24
CA GLN A 172 6.16 8.77 8.43
C GLN A 172 7.26 9.48 9.24
N GLN A 173 6.98 9.82 10.51
CA GLN A 173 8.00 10.36 11.42
C GLN A 173 9.07 9.31 11.74
N MET A 174 8.68 8.05 11.96
CA MET A 174 9.63 6.96 12.20
C MET A 174 10.53 6.72 10.98
N MET A 175 10.00 6.80 9.76
CA MET A 175 10.78 6.75 8.52
C MET A 175 11.77 7.90 8.43
N GLN A 176 11.30 9.12 8.68
CA GLN A 176 12.13 10.33 8.63
C GLN A 176 13.28 10.28 9.65
N ASN A 177 13.05 9.73 10.84
CA ASN A 177 14.07 9.59 11.87
C ASN A 177 15.20 8.60 11.50
N LYS A 178 15.01 7.78 10.45
CA LYS A 178 16.07 6.90 9.92
C LYS A 178 17.01 7.61 8.94
N GLU A 179 16.64 8.80 8.47
CA GLU A 179 17.45 9.55 7.53
C GLU A 179 18.72 10.09 8.20
N ILE A 180 19.86 9.84 7.58
CA ILE A 180 21.13 10.46 7.96
C ILE A 180 21.35 11.71 7.10
N ARG A 181 21.78 12.80 7.74
CA ARG A 181 22.19 14.04 7.05
C ARG A 181 23.70 14.17 7.12
N GLY A 182 24.35 14.47 6.00
CA GLY A 182 25.80 14.61 5.91
C GLY A 182 26.41 13.70 4.85
N VAL A 183 27.71 13.42 4.99
CA VAL A 183 28.45 12.54 4.08
C VAL A 183 27.97 11.11 4.26
N VAL A 184 27.49 10.52 3.17
CA VAL A 184 27.02 9.14 3.09
C VAL A 184 27.76 8.43 1.97
N GLU A 185 27.90 7.12 2.08
CA GLU A 185 28.52 6.30 1.04
C GLU A 185 27.72 6.39 -0.26
N ASP A 186 28.43 6.56 -1.38
CA ASP A 186 27.82 6.68 -2.71
C ASP A 186 26.92 5.48 -3.01
N ARG A 187 25.74 5.74 -3.58
CA ARG A 187 24.72 4.72 -3.93
C ARG A 187 24.25 3.82 -2.79
N SER A 188 24.55 4.15 -1.54
CA SER A 188 23.95 3.50 -0.37
C SER A 188 22.45 3.81 -0.26
N GLU A 189 21.72 3.06 0.58
CA GLU A 189 20.31 3.37 0.88
C GLU A 189 20.12 4.84 1.29
N GLN A 190 21.03 5.40 2.10
CA GLN A 190 20.98 6.79 2.55
C GLN A 190 21.27 7.79 1.43
N TRP A 191 22.13 7.42 0.48
CA TRP A 191 22.44 8.24 -0.69
C TRP A 191 21.21 8.42 -1.58
N TRP A 192 20.50 7.33 -1.89
CA TRP A 192 19.26 7.39 -2.68
C TRP A 192 18.17 8.20 -1.98
N VAL A 193 18.06 8.06 -0.65
CA VAL A 193 17.13 8.86 0.15
C VAL A 193 17.53 10.33 0.17
N GLY A 194 18.83 10.63 0.22
CA GLY A 194 19.38 11.98 0.06
C GLY A 194 18.95 12.61 -1.26
N LEU A 195 19.11 11.89 -2.38
CA LEU A 195 18.70 12.37 -3.69
C LEU A 195 17.19 12.66 -3.75
N MET A 196 16.34 11.77 -3.23
CA MET A 196 14.89 12.01 -3.17
C MET A 196 14.53 13.21 -2.29
N ARG A 197 15.25 13.42 -1.19
CA ARG A 197 15.07 14.59 -0.31
C ARG A 197 15.41 15.88 -1.04
N GLU A 198 16.50 15.92 -1.81
CA GLU A 198 16.88 17.10 -2.58
C GLU A 198 15.87 17.38 -3.70
N ILE A 199 15.39 16.36 -4.43
CA ILE A 199 14.27 16.54 -5.39
C ILE A 199 13.07 17.18 -4.68
N SER A 200 12.65 16.63 -3.54
CA SER A 200 11.53 17.18 -2.74
C SER A 200 11.78 18.61 -2.25
N HIS A 201 13.03 18.99 -2.01
CA HIS A 201 13.41 20.32 -1.57
C HIS A 201 13.38 21.34 -2.72
N LEU A 202 13.88 20.95 -3.89
CA LEU A 202 13.97 21.77 -5.09
C LEU A 202 12.61 21.93 -5.78
N SER A 203 11.71 20.96 -5.65
CA SER A 203 10.37 20.97 -6.23
C SER A 203 9.40 21.84 -5.42
N LYS A 204 9.66 23.13 -5.30
CA LYS A 204 8.76 24.08 -4.60
C LYS A 204 8.21 25.09 -5.56
N ASP A 205 6.97 25.49 -5.35
CA ASP A 205 6.37 26.61 -6.06
C ASP A 205 6.93 27.96 -5.58
N LEU A 206 6.45 29.04 -6.18
CA LEU A 206 6.87 30.42 -5.85
C LEU A 206 6.54 30.81 -4.39
N ASN A 207 5.63 30.11 -3.72
CA ASN A 207 5.26 30.33 -2.32
C ASN A 207 6.03 29.40 -1.38
N GLY A 208 6.95 28.57 -1.89
CA GLY A 208 7.71 27.60 -1.12
C GLY A 208 6.96 26.32 -0.79
N VAL A 209 5.77 26.11 -1.37
CA VAL A 209 4.96 24.89 -1.18
C VAL A 209 5.55 23.78 -2.03
N LYS A 210 5.81 22.62 -1.39
CA LYS A 210 6.35 21.44 -2.09
C LYS A 210 5.31 20.90 -3.07
N GLN A 211 5.75 20.70 -4.31
CA GLN A 211 4.95 20.11 -5.38
C GLN A 211 5.23 18.61 -5.58
N PHE A 212 6.38 18.13 -5.11
CA PHE A 212 6.69 16.70 -5.05
C PHE A 212 5.87 16.03 -3.96
N HIS A 213 5.09 15.04 -4.37
CA HIS A 213 4.34 14.17 -3.49
C HIS A 213 5.20 12.94 -3.13
N TYR A 214 5.53 12.11 -4.13
CA TYR A 214 6.36 10.91 -3.99
C TYR A 214 7.29 10.70 -5.18
N GLY A 215 8.17 9.72 -5.12
CA GLY A 215 9.02 9.36 -6.24
C GLY A 215 9.86 8.10 -6.03
N TRP A 216 10.43 7.65 -7.13
CA TRP A 216 11.13 6.37 -7.25
C TRP A 216 12.34 6.52 -8.16
N ILE A 217 13.30 5.61 -8.03
CA ILE A 217 14.48 5.59 -8.88
C ILE A 217 14.62 4.17 -9.41
N ILE A 218 14.39 3.98 -10.70
CA ILE A 218 14.42 2.67 -11.33
C ILE A 218 15.76 2.46 -12.00
N ASN A 219 16.49 1.43 -11.60
CA ASN A 219 17.69 0.97 -12.30
C ASN A 219 17.28 0.09 -13.49
N THR A 220 17.58 0.51 -14.71
CA THR A 220 17.08 -0.14 -15.93
C THR A 220 17.73 -1.50 -16.18
N ALA A 221 18.99 -1.69 -15.76
CA ALA A 221 19.70 -2.96 -15.92
C ALA A 221 19.16 -4.05 -14.98
N THR A 222 18.87 -3.69 -13.72
CA THR A 222 18.39 -4.64 -12.71
C THR A 222 16.87 -4.72 -12.64
N GLN A 223 16.16 -3.78 -13.26
CA GLN A 223 14.70 -3.62 -13.19
C GLN A 223 14.21 -3.55 -11.74
N LYS A 224 14.91 -2.78 -10.92
CA LYS A 224 14.61 -2.61 -9.50
C LYS A 224 14.54 -1.13 -9.15
N ASN A 225 13.61 -0.83 -8.27
CA ASN A 225 13.62 0.42 -7.54
C ASN A 225 14.74 0.39 -6.49
N VAL A 226 15.60 1.40 -6.49
CA VAL A 226 16.76 1.49 -5.58
C VAL A 226 16.47 2.28 -4.31
N VAL A 227 15.37 3.04 -4.27
CA VAL A 227 14.96 3.75 -3.07
C VAL A 227 14.47 2.73 -2.03
N PRO A 228 14.97 2.75 -0.79
CA PRO A 228 14.64 1.75 0.21
C PRO A 228 13.22 1.93 0.77
N LEU A 229 12.49 0.84 1.01
CA LEU A 229 11.07 0.84 1.46
C LEU A 229 10.79 1.59 2.78
N TRP A 230 11.82 1.96 3.54
CA TRP A 230 11.65 2.79 4.73
C TRP A 230 11.71 4.29 4.42
N SER A 231 11.96 4.69 3.17
CA SER A 231 11.99 6.08 2.75
C SER A 231 10.58 6.65 2.67
N ARG A 232 10.35 7.78 3.33
CA ARG A 232 9.09 8.54 3.28
C ARG A 232 8.77 9.10 1.89
N TYR A 233 9.77 9.24 1.01
CA TYR A 233 9.61 9.87 -0.29
C TYR A 233 8.99 8.95 -1.35
N GLN A 234 8.86 7.65 -1.08
CA GLN A 234 8.28 6.71 -2.05
C GLN A 234 6.77 6.65 -2.03
N GLY A 235 6.16 7.18 -0.98
CA GLY A 235 4.75 6.99 -0.73
C GLY A 235 4.37 5.54 -0.51
N PRO A 236 3.05 5.29 -0.47
CA PRO A 236 2.50 3.98 -0.13
C PRO A 236 2.43 3.02 -1.34
N THR A 237 2.15 3.52 -2.54
CA THR A 237 2.09 2.71 -3.76
C THR A 237 3.44 2.75 -4.46
N ILE A 238 4.17 1.64 -4.43
CA ILE A 238 5.54 1.54 -4.96
C ILE A 238 5.53 0.66 -6.22
N PRO A 239 6.30 0.99 -7.28
CA PRO A 239 6.41 0.15 -8.47
C PRO A 239 6.78 -1.29 -8.09
N VAL A 240 6.00 -2.25 -8.59
CA VAL A 240 6.28 -3.68 -8.42
C VAL A 240 7.00 -4.23 -9.65
N ARG A 241 7.50 -5.47 -9.56
CA ARG A 241 8.25 -6.12 -10.65
C ARG A 241 7.53 -6.08 -12.01
N ARG A 242 6.20 -6.15 -12.03
CA ARG A 242 5.38 -6.09 -13.27
C ARG A 242 5.29 -4.69 -13.88
N ASP A 243 5.47 -3.63 -13.09
CA ASP A 243 5.44 -2.25 -13.57
C ASP A 243 6.73 -1.92 -14.34
N MET A 244 7.87 -2.49 -13.93
CA MET A 244 9.21 -2.10 -14.40
C MET A 244 9.38 -2.16 -15.93
N PRO A 245 8.99 -3.25 -16.63
CA PRO A 245 9.14 -3.29 -18.09
C PRO A 245 8.29 -2.23 -18.80
N ARG A 246 7.10 -1.93 -18.29
CA ARG A 246 6.21 -0.90 -18.86
C ARG A 246 6.79 0.49 -18.68
N ILE A 247 7.30 0.79 -17.49
CA ILE A 247 7.97 2.06 -17.16
C ILE A 247 9.20 2.26 -18.05
N ILE A 248 10.07 1.25 -18.15
CA ILE A 248 11.28 1.31 -18.97
C ILE A 248 10.92 1.51 -20.45
N ASN A 249 9.95 0.76 -20.97
CA ASN A 249 9.50 0.89 -22.35
C ASN A 249 8.90 2.27 -22.64
N ALA A 250 8.10 2.81 -21.72
CA ALA A 250 7.53 4.15 -21.88
C ALA A 250 8.63 5.22 -21.97
N MET A 251 9.70 5.08 -21.16
CA MET A 251 10.86 5.96 -21.26
C MET A 251 11.63 5.79 -22.57
N SER A 252 11.88 4.55 -23.01
CA SER A 252 12.65 4.29 -24.23
C SER A 252 11.91 4.71 -25.51
N ASN A 253 10.57 4.65 -25.51
CA ASN A 253 9.75 4.95 -26.67
C ASN A 253 9.22 6.40 -26.69
N GLY A 254 9.50 7.20 -25.66
CA GLY A 254 8.95 8.55 -25.52
C GLY A 254 7.43 8.58 -25.26
N GLY A 255 6.88 7.52 -24.67
CA GLY A 255 5.45 7.44 -24.33
C GLY A 255 4.89 6.02 -24.24
N GLY A 256 3.62 5.92 -23.88
CA GLY A 256 2.88 4.65 -23.69
C GLY A 256 2.10 4.63 -22.38
N ASN A 257 1.39 3.54 -22.10
CA ASN A 257 0.68 3.38 -20.83
C ASN A 257 1.56 2.63 -19.82
N ILE A 258 1.65 3.15 -18.61
CA ILE A 258 2.32 2.50 -17.48
C ILE A 258 1.34 2.18 -16.37
N THR A 259 1.75 1.28 -15.48
CA THR A 259 1.06 1.01 -14.23
C THR A 259 1.96 1.32 -13.04
N LEU A 260 1.35 1.67 -11.90
CA LEU A 260 2.02 1.81 -10.61
C LEU A 260 1.32 0.91 -9.59
N GLY A 261 2.10 0.10 -8.87
CA GLY A 261 1.56 -0.89 -7.94
C GLY A 261 0.70 -1.96 -8.64
N ASP A 262 0.88 -2.12 -9.97
CA ASP A 262 0.11 -3.03 -10.82
C ASP A 262 -1.41 -2.72 -10.90
N ILE A 263 -1.86 -1.55 -10.44
CA ILE A 263 -3.29 -1.18 -10.43
C ILE A 263 -3.59 0.24 -10.91
N ARG A 264 -2.72 1.22 -10.62
CA ARG A 264 -2.96 2.62 -11.01
C ARG A 264 -2.41 2.86 -12.41
N ASN A 265 -3.19 3.46 -13.29
CA ASN A 265 -2.83 3.62 -14.70
C ASN A 265 -2.41 5.06 -15.01
N PHE A 266 -1.36 5.20 -15.80
CA PHE A 266 -0.87 6.52 -16.24
C PHE A 266 -0.59 6.51 -17.73
N HIS A 267 -1.02 7.56 -18.40
CA HIS A 267 -0.84 7.73 -19.84
C HIS A 267 0.36 8.63 -20.09
N CYS A 268 1.44 8.08 -20.61
CA CYS A 268 2.71 8.80 -20.77
C CYS A 268 2.90 9.34 -22.18
N SER A 269 3.40 10.57 -22.26
CA SER A 269 3.86 11.20 -23.49
C SER A 269 5.17 11.94 -23.26
N ALA A 270 6.04 11.97 -24.29
CA ALA A 270 7.24 12.80 -24.28
C ALA A 270 6.87 14.27 -24.05
N ASP A 271 7.67 14.93 -23.23
CA ASP A 271 7.65 16.38 -23.09
C ASP A 271 8.28 17.01 -24.34
N PRO A 272 7.59 17.90 -25.08
CA PRO A 272 8.12 18.47 -26.32
C PRO A 272 9.45 19.21 -26.15
N ASP A 273 9.70 19.74 -24.95
CA ASP A 273 10.83 20.63 -24.66
C ASP A 273 12.00 19.92 -23.97
N SER A 274 11.92 18.61 -23.72
CA SER A 274 12.98 17.91 -22.98
C SER A 274 12.99 16.39 -23.18
N VAL A 275 13.95 15.71 -22.54
CA VAL A 275 13.99 14.23 -22.50
C VAL A 275 13.03 13.62 -21.47
N ALA A 276 12.23 14.45 -20.78
CA ALA A 276 11.28 13.98 -19.79
C ALA A 276 10.07 13.30 -20.46
N VAL A 277 9.45 12.40 -19.72
CA VAL A 277 8.16 11.82 -20.06
C VAL A 277 7.18 12.18 -18.94
N ILE A 278 6.02 12.71 -19.33
CA ILE A 278 4.97 13.16 -18.42
C ILE A 278 3.81 12.17 -18.52
N CYS A 279 3.36 11.67 -17.37
CA CYS A 279 2.37 10.61 -17.27
C CYS A 279 1.24 11.02 -16.32
N PRO A 280 0.21 11.74 -16.81
CA PRO A 280 -1.03 11.94 -16.07
C PRO A 280 -1.74 10.62 -15.76
N GLU A 281 -2.29 10.52 -14.57
CA GLU A 281 -3.10 9.38 -14.12
C GLU A 281 -4.47 9.33 -14.83
N PHE A 282 -4.99 8.12 -15.06
CA PHE A 282 -6.34 7.91 -15.59
C PHE A 282 -6.99 6.60 -15.09
N GLY A 283 -8.30 6.48 -15.27
CA GLY A 283 -9.10 5.29 -14.93
C GLY A 283 -9.86 5.40 -13.61
N PHE A 284 -10.59 4.33 -13.25
CA PHE A 284 -11.44 4.30 -12.06
C PHE A 284 -10.67 4.39 -10.72
N LEU A 285 -9.38 4.06 -10.75
CA LEU A 285 -8.48 4.10 -9.59
C LEU A 285 -7.60 5.34 -9.55
N SER A 286 -7.92 6.36 -10.36
CA SER A 286 -7.30 7.67 -10.24
C SER A 286 -7.66 8.34 -8.92
N TYR A 287 -6.70 9.07 -8.35
CA TYR A 287 -7.01 9.96 -7.23
C TYR A 287 -7.73 11.22 -7.70
N SER A 288 -8.34 11.91 -6.73
CA SER A 288 -8.94 13.22 -6.92
C SER A 288 -8.31 14.19 -5.91
N PRO A 289 -7.44 15.12 -6.35
CA PRO A 289 -7.01 15.35 -7.73
C PRO A 289 -6.15 14.21 -8.30
N ALA A 290 -6.18 14.06 -9.63
CA ALA A 290 -5.39 13.05 -10.33
C ALA A 290 -3.89 13.35 -10.22
N GLU A 291 -3.09 12.32 -10.00
CA GLU A 291 -1.65 12.48 -9.86
C GLU A 291 -0.95 12.49 -11.23
N THR A 292 0.20 13.13 -11.33
CA THR A 292 1.03 13.12 -12.53
C THR A 292 2.44 12.68 -12.18
N ILE A 293 2.96 11.71 -12.91
CA ILE A 293 4.36 11.27 -12.80
C ILE A 293 5.18 11.97 -13.87
N VAL A 294 6.33 12.50 -13.49
CA VAL A 294 7.37 13.00 -14.37
C VAL A 294 8.55 12.04 -14.28
N MET A 295 9.04 11.59 -15.43
CA MET A 295 10.16 10.65 -15.52
C MET A 295 11.32 11.26 -16.32
N VAL A 296 12.55 11.13 -15.83
CA VAL A 296 13.76 11.64 -16.47
C VAL A 296 14.83 10.53 -16.51
N PRO A 297 15.42 10.21 -17.68
CA PRO A 297 16.45 9.18 -17.78
C PRO A 297 17.83 9.73 -17.42
N VAL A 298 18.64 8.97 -16.67
CA VAL A 298 20.02 9.34 -16.32
C VAL A 298 20.91 8.12 -16.09
N ASN A 299 21.99 7.93 -16.84
CA ASN A 299 23.04 6.93 -16.55
C ASN A 299 22.54 5.51 -16.21
N GLY A 300 21.57 4.98 -16.96
CA GLY A 300 20.97 3.66 -16.69
C GLY A 300 19.96 3.64 -15.52
N LEU A 301 19.52 4.81 -15.08
CA LEU A 301 18.46 5.05 -14.12
C LEU A 301 17.31 5.82 -14.78
N ILE A 302 16.13 5.73 -14.17
CA ILE A 302 14.99 6.61 -14.44
C ILE A 302 14.62 7.25 -13.11
N LEU A 303 14.79 8.57 -13.00
CA LEU A 303 14.30 9.34 -11.87
C LEU A 303 12.82 9.62 -12.09
N MET A 304 11.99 9.31 -11.11
CA MET A 304 10.55 9.50 -11.17
C MET A 304 10.10 10.39 -10.01
N GLY A 305 9.36 11.45 -10.31
CA GLY A 305 8.71 12.31 -9.33
C GLY A 305 7.23 12.41 -9.62
N MET A 306 6.41 12.40 -8.58
CA MET A 306 4.95 12.47 -8.66
C MET A 306 4.47 13.76 -8.03
N THR A 307 3.42 14.35 -8.59
CA THR A 307 2.74 15.52 -8.05
C THR A 307 1.22 15.32 -8.09
N GLN A 308 0.49 16.00 -7.22
CA GLN A 308 -0.98 15.98 -7.17
C GLN A 308 -1.62 17.16 -7.93
N SER A 309 -0.84 17.88 -8.72
CA SER A 309 -1.31 19.03 -9.49
C SER A 309 -0.61 19.11 -10.83
N ALA A 310 -1.36 19.44 -11.89
CA ALA A 310 -0.80 19.73 -13.20
C ALA A 310 0.20 20.92 -13.13
N ASP A 311 -0.10 21.93 -12.30
CA ASP A 311 0.78 23.08 -12.09
C ASP A 311 2.06 22.71 -11.33
N GLY A 312 2.08 21.56 -10.65
CA GLY A 312 3.24 21.00 -9.98
C GLY A 312 4.28 20.39 -10.93
N VAL A 313 3.87 20.02 -12.14
CA VAL A 313 4.71 19.30 -13.12
C VAL A 313 5.99 20.06 -13.47
N PRO A 314 5.98 21.37 -13.79
CA PRO A 314 7.20 22.12 -14.10
C PRO A 314 8.21 22.14 -12.95
N PHE A 315 7.74 22.23 -11.71
CA PHE A 315 8.59 22.27 -10.51
C PHE A 315 9.24 20.90 -10.26
N VAL A 316 8.47 19.82 -10.35
CA VAL A 316 9.01 18.45 -10.22
C VAL A 316 9.98 18.14 -11.36
N LYS A 317 9.63 18.48 -12.60
CA LYS A 317 10.50 18.32 -13.78
C LYS A 317 11.84 19.02 -13.59
N SER A 318 11.82 20.28 -13.16
CA SER A 318 13.04 21.06 -12.94
C SER A 318 13.93 20.47 -11.84
N ALA A 319 13.32 20.00 -10.74
CA ALA A 319 14.07 19.35 -9.66
C ALA A 319 14.71 18.03 -10.11
N LEU A 320 14.01 17.21 -10.90
CA LEU A 320 14.56 15.97 -11.46
C LEU A 320 15.73 16.26 -12.41
N PHE A 321 15.63 17.30 -13.24
CA PHE A 321 16.72 17.70 -14.12
C PHE A 321 17.94 18.19 -13.35
N ALA A 322 17.77 18.95 -12.27
CA ALA A 322 18.89 19.38 -11.44
C ALA A 322 19.69 18.17 -10.89
N GLU A 323 19.00 17.15 -10.37
CA GLU A 323 19.67 15.93 -9.88
C GLU A 323 20.22 15.05 -11.02
N MET A 324 19.58 15.04 -12.19
CA MET A 324 20.16 14.39 -13.38
C MET A 324 21.54 14.98 -13.71
N TYR A 325 21.69 16.30 -13.71
CA TYR A 325 22.98 16.95 -13.98
C TYR A 325 24.03 16.61 -12.92
N ASN A 326 23.64 16.56 -11.64
CA ASN A 326 24.56 16.16 -10.55
C ASN A 326 25.05 14.72 -10.72
N LEU A 327 24.17 13.82 -11.16
CA LEU A 327 24.48 12.40 -11.39
C LEU A 327 25.38 12.12 -12.60
N GLN A 328 25.59 13.11 -13.46
CA GLN A 328 26.44 13.00 -14.66
C GLN A 328 27.88 13.48 -14.43
N GLN A 329 28.15 14.17 -13.32
CA GLN A 329 29.48 14.63 -12.92
C GLN A 329 30.25 13.54 -12.19
#